data_AF-A0A6N7VTA1-F1
#
_entry.id   AF-A0A6N7VTA1-F1
#
_cell.length_a   1.000
_cell.length_b   1.000
_cell.length_c   1.000
_cell.angle_alpha   90.00
_cell.angle_beta   90.00
_cell.angle_gamma   90.00
#
_symmetry.space_group_name_H-M   'P 1'
#
loop_
_entity.id
_entity.type
_entity.pdbx_description
1 polymer ?
#
loop_
_entity_poly.entity_id
_entity_poly.type
_entity_poly.pdbx_seq_one_letter_code
_entity_poly.pdbx_strand_id
1 'polypeptide(L)'
;MTPLDNDPASGMNAAIAAELRAERSAQQITFDDLAQRTEISKQTLLRIFNGKRAVTMAYLEAICVEFNVAMSDIMQRAERRLGRGGVGLSPAPAASDKHRDLSDLDVILAASDRNIDAEVEAWEEQP
;
A
#
# COMPACT_ATOMS: atom_id res chain seq x y z
N MET A 1 20.96 -18.43 -3.67
CA MET A 1 20.15 -17.36 -4.29
C MET A 1 20.21 -16.17 -3.35
N THR A 2 20.80 -15.07 -3.79
CA THR A 2 20.76 -13.82 -3.02
C THR A 2 19.35 -13.23 -3.12
N PRO A 3 18.90 -12.41 -2.16
CA PRO A 3 17.61 -11.71 -2.23
C PRO A 3 17.46 -10.74 -3.42
N LEU A 4 18.51 -10.60 -4.23
CA LEU A 4 18.65 -9.65 -5.34
C LEU A 4 18.39 -10.30 -6.72
N ASP A 5 18.37 -11.64 -6.82
CA ASP A 5 17.89 -12.37 -7.99
C ASP A 5 16.36 -12.51 -7.96
N ASN A 6 15.65 -11.41 -7.70
CA ASN A 6 14.19 -11.37 -7.74
C ASN A 6 13.73 -11.33 -9.18
N ASP A 7 13.59 -12.51 -9.81
CA ASP A 7 12.83 -12.64 -11.05
C ASP A 7 11.47 -11.95 -10.87
N PRO A 8 11.17 -10.86 -11.59
CA PRO A 8 9.91 -10.14 -11.45
C PRO A 8 8.71 -10.99 -11.89
N ALA A 9 8.94 -12.07 -12.63
CA ALA A 9 7.92 -13.04 -13.02
C ALA A 9 7.62 -14.07 -11.91
N SER A 10 8.31 -14.02 -10.77
CA SER A 10 8.13 -14.91 -9.62
C SER A 10 7.84 -14.18 -8.30
N GLY A 11 7.44 -14.94 -7.29
CA GLY A 11 7.26 -14.47 -5.91
C GLY A 11 6.26 -13.31 -5.76
N MET A 12 6.63 -12.34 -4.91
CA MET A 12 5.75 -11.22 -4.55
C MET A 12 5.44 -10.29 -5.74
N ASN A 13 6.41 -10.05 -6.61
CA ASN A 13 6.20 -9.20 -7.80
C ASN A 13 5.15 -9.81 -8.74
N ALA A 14 5.24 -11.12 -8.99
CA ALA A 14 4.27 -11.83 -9.83
C ALA A 14 2.87 -11.83 -9.22
N ALA A 15 2.78 -12.02 -7.91
CA ALA A 15 1.53 -12.01 -7.17
C ALA A 15 0.88 -10.61 -7.20
N ILE A 16 1.64 -9.54 -6.95
CA ILE A 16 1.15 -8.16 -7.07
C ILE A 16 0.70 -7.86 -8.50
N ALA A 17 1.50 -8.22 -9.51
CA ALA A 17 1.13 -8.02 -10.91
C ALA A 17 -0.18 -8.75 -11.27
N ALA A 18 -0.43 -9.91 -10.68
CA ALA A 18 -1.69 -10.65 -10.85
C ALA A 18 -2.88 -9.97 -10.17
N GLU A 19 -2.69 -9.38 -8.99
CA GLU A 19 -3.73 -8.59 -8.32
C GLU A 19 -4.03 -7.28 -9.05
N LEU A 20 -3.01 -6.55 -9.49
CA LEU A 20 -3.20 -5.35 -10.28
C LEU A 20 -3.98 -5.64 -11.58
N ARG A 21 -3.71 -6.77 -12.23
CA ARG A 21 -4.50 -7.24 -13.38
C ARG A 21 -5.95 -7.53 -13.02
N ALA A 22 -6.19 -8.21 -11.91
CA ALA A 22 -7.54 -8.54 -11.45
C ALA A 22 -8.32 -7.27 -11.09
N GLU A 23 -7.71 -6.34 -10.36
CA GLU A 23 -8.29 -5.06 -9.97
C GLU A 23 -8.64 -4.21 -11.20
N ARG A 24 -7.68 -4.04 -12.11
CA ARG A 24 -7.91 -3.32 -13.37
C ARG A 24 -9.05 -3.94 -14.18
N SER A 25 -9.10 -5.28 -14.25
CA SER A 25 -10.19 -5.98 -14.95
C SER A 25 -11.54 -5.79 -14.27
N ALA A 26 -11.59 -5.74 -12.94
CA ALA A 26 -12.83 -5.48 -12.21
C ALA A 26 -13.35 -4.06 -12.46
N GLN A 27 -12.45 -3.07 -12.55
CA GLN A 27 -12.79 -1.67 -12.77
C GLN A 27 -12.90 -1.27 -14.26
N GLN A 28 -12.57 -2.18 -15.19
CA GLN A 28 -12.57 -1.94 -16.65
C GLN A 28 -11.70 -0.75 -17.11
N ILE A 29 -10.63 -0.45 -16.38
CA ILE A 29 -9.70 0.63 -16.70
C ILE A 29 -8.72 0.17 -17.80
N THR A 30 -8.51 0.99 -18.83
CA THR A 30 -7.53 0.67 -19.89
C THR A 30 -6.10 1.04 -19.48
N PHE A 31 -5.10 0.47 -20.17
CA PHE A 31 -3.72 0.91 -19.95
C PHE A 31 -3.45 2.34 -20.45
N ASP A 32 -4.25 2.84 -21.38
CA ASP A 32 -4.15 4.21 -21.86
C ASP A 32 -4.66 5.20 -20.79
N ASP A 33 -5.79 4.87 -20.14
CA ASP A 33 -6.33 5.67 -19.03
C ASP A 33 -5.34 5.73 -17.86
N LEU A 34 -4.80 4.57 -17.46
CA LEU A 34 -3.77 4.50 -16.41
C LEU A 34 -2.56 5.34 -16.78
N ALA A 35 -2.06 5.23 -18.01
CA ALA A 35 -0.87 5.98 -18.41
C ALA A 35 -1.08 7.50 -18.35
N GLN A 36 -2.28 7.95 -18.72
CA GLN A 36 -2.64 9.37 -18.67
C GLN A 36 -2.75 9.89 -17.23
N ARG A 37 -3.31 9.08 -16.31
CA ARG A 37 -3.62 9.53 -14.95
C ARG A 37 -2.47 9.36 -13.96
N THR A 38 -1.64 8.34 -14.14
CA THR A 38 -0.51 8.08 -13.23
C THR A 38 0.82 8.68 -13.73
N GLU A 39 0.83 9.31 -14.91
CA GLU A 39 2.05 9.75 -15.61
C GLU A 39 3.10 8.62 -15.85
N ILE A 40 2.67 7.36 -15.79
CA ILE A 40 3.53 6.20 -16.06
C ILE A 40 3.35 5.81 -17.52
N SER A 41 4.44 5.65 -18.27
CA SER A 41 4.32 5.25 -19.68
C SER A 41 3.58 3.91 -19.82
N LYS A 42 2.72 3.81 -20.85
CA LYS A 42 1.97 2.58 -21.19
C LYS A 42 2.87 1.34 -21.26
N GLN A 43 4.06 1.49 -21.83
CA GLN A 43 5.05 0.42 -21.90
C GLN A 43 5.52 -0.04 -20.52
N THR A 44 5.74 0.89 -19.59
CA THR A 44 6.13 0.57 -18.20
C THR A 44 5.00 -0.16 -17.49
N LEU A 45 3.76 0.32 -17.60
CA LEU A 45 2.58 -0.35 -17.06
C LEU A 45 2.44 -1.78 -17.61
N LEU A 46 2.53 -1.94 -18.93
CA LEU A 46 2.49 -3.27 -19.56
C LEU A 46 3.59 -4.20 -19.04
N ARG A 47 4.80 -3.71 -18.81
CA ARG A 47 5.89 -4.54 -18.28
C ARG A 47 5.65 -4.93 -16.82
N ILE A 48 5.18 -4.01 -15.98
CA ILE A 48 4.85 -4.27 -14.58
C ILE A 48 3.71 -5.30 -14.50
N PHE A 49 2.59 -5.04 -15.17
CA PHE A 49 1.40 -5.90 -15.09
C PHE A 49 1.68 -7.29 -15.68
N ASN A 50 2.58 -7.41 -16.65
CA ASN A 50 2.98 -8.72 -17.21
C ASN A 50 4.13 -9.41 -16.45
N GLY A 51 4.56 -8.90 -15.29
CA GLY A 51 5.66 -9.49 -14.52
C GLY A 51 7.03 -9.41 -15.20
N LYS A 52 7.18 -8.57 -16.23
CA LYS A 52 8.44 -8.34 -16.96
C LYS A 52 9.33 -7.27 -16.32
N ARG A 53 8.85 -6.67 -15.22
CA ARG A 53 9.54 -5.65 -14.43
C ARG A 53 9.02 -5.73 -13.00
N ALA A 54 9.93 -5.61 -12.03
CA ALA A 54 9.55 -5.52 -10.62
C ALA A 54 8.74 -4.24 -10.37
N VAL A 55 7.74 -4.34 -9.51
CA VAL A 55 6.95 -3.18 -9.09
C VAL A 55 7.69 -2.48 -7.94
N THR A 56 8.04 -1.22 -8.14
CA THR A 56 8.58 -0.39 -7.06
C THR A 56 7.45 0.13 -6.19
N MET A 57 7.75 0.57 -4.98
CA MET A 57 6.71 1.07 -4.08
C MET A 57 6.04 2.34 -4.62
N ALA A 58 6.80 3.24 -5.23
CA ALA A 58 6.26 4.42 -5.91
C ALA A 58 5.30 4.08 -7.07
N TYR A 59 5.61 3.04 -7.87
CA TYR A 59 4.69 2.60 -8.92
C TYR A 59 3.44 1.95 -8.34
N LEU A 60 3.58 1.16 -7.27
CA LEU A 60 2.43 0.54 -6.60
C LEU A 60 1.50 1.61 -6.04
N GLU A 61 2.04 2.62 -5.36
CA GLU A 61 1.29 3.76 -4.81
C GLU A 61 0.51 4.49 -5.90
N ALA A 62 1.18 4.93 -6.97
CA ALA A 62 0.54 5.67 -8.06
C ALA A 62 -0.62 4.88 -8.71
N ILE A 63 -0.44 3.56 -8.92
CA ILE A 63 -1.49 2.70 -9.49
C ILE A 63 -2.64 2.50 -8.48
N CYS A 64 -2.33 2.32 -7.20
CA CYS A 64 -3.34 2.08 -6.16
C CYS A 64 -4.19 3.32 -5.88
N VAL A 65 -3.60 4.52 -5.92
CA VAL A 65 -4.33 5.79 -5.85
C VAL A 65 -5.33 5.90 -6.99
N GLU A 66 -4.92 5.57 -8.22
CA GLU A 66 -5.81 5.57 -9.38
C GLU A 66 -6.94 4.54 -9.27
N PHE A 67 -6.66 3.38 -8.69
CA PHE A 67 -7.69 2.36 -8.44
C PHE A 67 -8.57 2.67 -7.23
N ASN A 68 -8.26 3.71 -6.44
CA ASN A 68 -8.90 3.98 -5.15
C ASN A 68 -8.90 2.75 -4.22
N VAL A 69 -7.76 2.04 -4.16
CA VAL A 69 -7.56 0.85 -3.33
C VAL A 69 -6.33 1.04 -2.46
N ALA A 70 -6.38 0.64 -1.20
CA ALA A 70 -5.20 0.71 -0.33
C ALA A 70 -4.13 -0.29 -0.79
N MET A 71 -2.86 0.13 -0.81
CA MET A 71 -1.75 -0.75 -1.18
C MET A 71 -1.68 -2.02 -0.32
N SER A 72 -2.04 -1.92 0.96
CA SER A 72 -2.12 -3.04 1.90
C SER A 72 -3.08 -4.13 1.42
N ASP A 73 -4.17 -3.77 0.75
CA ASP A 73 -5.16 -4.73 0.27
C ASP A 73 -4.63 -5.50 -0.94
N ILE A 74 -3.89 -4.83 -1.83
CA ILE A 74 -3.20 -5.48 -2.94
C ILE A 74 -2.12 -6.44 -2.40
N MET A 75 -1.32 -5.99 -1.42
CA MET A 75 -0.28 -6.82 -0.81
C MET A 75 -0.86 -8.03 -0.06
N GLN A 76 -1.91 -7.85 0.75
CA GLN A 76 -2.54 -8.94 1.48
C GLN A 76 -3.18 -9.97 0.54
N ARG A 77 -3.81 -9.53 -0.55
CA ARG A 77 -4.32 -10.43 -1.59
C ARG A 77 -3.18 -11.19 -2.28
N ALA A 78 -2.08 -10.50 -2.62
CA ALA A 78 -0.88 -11.11 -3.18
C ALA A 78 -0.25 -12.15 -2.23
N GLU A 79 -0.15 -11.86 -0.93
CA GLU A 79 0.31 -12.82 0.09
C GLU A 79 -0.60 -14.05 0.21
N ARG A 80 -1.92 -13.83 0.16
CA ARG A 80 -2.90 -14.93 0.11
C ARG A 80 -2.67 -15.82 -1.12
N ARG A 81 -2.38 -15.25 -2.30
CA ARG A 81 -2.03 -16.03 -3.50
C ARG A 81 -0.76 -16.88 -3.32
N LEU A 82 0.21 -16.37 -2.58
CA LEU A 82 1.45 -17.10 -2.28
C LEU A 82 1.29 -18.14 -1.16
N GLY A 83 0.08 -18.30 -0.61
CA GLY A 83 -0.17 -19.19 0.53
C GLY A 83 0.42 -18.68 1.86
N ARG A 84 0.82 -17.40 1.92
CA ARG A 84 1.39 -16.75 3.11
C ARG A 84 0.34 -16.12 4.02
N GLY A 85 -0.89 -15.93 3.52
CA GLY A 85 -2.03 -15.39 4.29
C GLY A 85 -2.68 -16.37 5.27
N GLY A 86 -1.96 -17.43 5.68
CA GLY A 86 -2.44 -18.47 6.60
C GLY A 86 -2.25 -18.16 8.09
N VAL A 87 -2.02 -16.90 8.45
CA VAL A 87 -2.06 -16.49 9.85
C VAL A 87 -3.49 -16.07 10.16
N GLY A 88 -4.19 -16.88 10.95
CA GLY A 88 -5.56 -16.64 11.39
C GLY A 88 -5.69 -15.39 12.25
N LEU A 89 -5.70 -14.22 11.61
CA LEU A 89 -6.50 -13.11 12.09
C LEU A 89 -7.94 -13.48 11.73
N SER A 90 -8.67 -14.06 12.69
CA SER A 90 -10.13 -14.07 12.65
C SER A 90 -10.62 -12.71 12.15
N PRO A 91 -11.62 -12.64 11.25
CA PRO A 91 -12.21 -11.36 10.91
C PRO A 91 -12.62 -10.72 12.23
N ALA A 92 -12.01 -9.57 12.56
CA ALA A 92 -12.63 -8.66 13.51
C ALA A 92 -14.10 -8.55 13.08
N PRO A 93 -15.07 -8.79 13.99
CA PRO A 93 -16.47 -8.79 13.61
C PRO A 93 -16.73 -7.52 12.83
N ALA A 94 -17.31 -7.65 11.63
CA ALA A 94 -17.64 -6.53 10.77
C ALA A 94 -18.29 -5.47 11.64
N ALA A 95 -17.59 -4.36 11.88
CA ALA A 95 -18.12 -3.21 12.55
C ALA A 95 -19.13 -2.59 11.59
N SER A 96 -20.32 -3.19 11.53
CA SER A 96 -21.53 -2.51 11.14
C SER A 96 -21.88 -1.61 12.32
N ASP A 97 -21.14 -0.51 12.45
CA ASP A 97 -21.42 0.50 13.46
C ASP A 97 -21.98 1.72 12.73
N LYS A 98 -23.29 1.61 12.44
CA LYS A 98 -24.10 2.77 12.17
C LYS A 98 -24.11 3.57 13.47
N HIS A 99 -23.48 4.75 13.45
CA HIS A 99 -23.44 5.75 14.52
C HIS A 99 -22.26 5.61 15.51
N ARG A 100 -21.03 5.97 15.07
CA ARG A 100 -20.02 6.47 16.02
C ARG A 100 -20.37 7.90 16.38
N ASP A 101 -20.94 8.06 17.57
CA ASP A 101 -20.99 9.32 18.28
C ASP A 101 -19.55 9.84 18.49
N LEU A 102 -19.33 11.12 18.21
CA LEU A 102 -18.00 11.77 18.21
C LEU A 102 -17.55 12.18 19.62
N SER A 103 -18.15 11.63 20.68
CA SER A 103 -17.89 12.01 22.08
C SER A 103 -16.64 11.37 22.69
N ASP A 104 -16.00 10.39 22.04
CA ASP A 104 -14.86 9.66 22.62
C ASP A 104 -13.47 10.23 22.23
N LEU A 105 -13.42 11.36 21.51
CA LEU A 105 -12.16 12.02 21.14
C LEU A 105 -11.48 12.78 22.29
N ASP A 106 -12.14 12.96 23.44
CA ASP A 106 -11.56 13.61 24.61
C ASP A 106 -10.44 12.80 25.29
N VAL A 107 -10.30 11.50 24.97
CA VAL A 107 -9.26 10.65 25.59
C VAL A 107 -7.90 10.76 24.89
N ILE A 108 -7.85 11.14 23.61
CA ILE A 108 -6.60 11.12 22.83
C ILE A 108 -5.82 12.45 22.93
N LEU A 109 -6.48 13.58 23.22
CA LEU A 109 -5.82 14.88 23.35
C LEU A 109 -5.13 15.12 24.71
N ALA A 110 -5.44 14.35 25.75
CA ALA A 110 -4.87 14.56 27.08
C ALA A 110 -3.43 14.00 27.29
N ALA A 111 -2.88 13.27 26.31
CA ALA A 111 -1.55 12.65 26.43
C ALA A 111 -0.44 13.37 25.64
N SER A 112 -0.75 14.40 24.86
CA SER A 112 0.20 14.98 23.89
C SER A 112 0.85 16.30 24.31
N ASP A 113 0.62 16.77 25.55
CA ASP A 113 1.05 18.11 26.00
C ASP A 113 2.32 18.13 26.88
N ARG A 114 3.10 17.04 26.93
CA ARG A 114 4.32 16.99 27.73
C ARG A 114 5.45 16.19 27.08
N ASN A 115 5.96 16.58 25.90
CA ASN A 115 7.34 16.21 25.53
C ASN A 115 7.95 16.85 24.25
N ILE A 116 7.72 18.12 23.90
CA ILE A 116 8.39 18.70 22.72
C ILE A 116 9.25 19.94 23.01
N ASP A 117 9.08 20.63 24.15
CA ASP A 117 9.84 21.88 24.40
C ASP A 117 11.19 21.70 25.13
N ALA A 118 11.61 20.47 25.46
CA ALA A 118 12.82 20.24 26.27
C ALA A 118 14.09 19.85 25.50
N GLU A 119 14.01 19.51 24.20
CA GLU A 119 15.17 19.02 23.43
C GLU A 119 15.83 20.06 22.50
N VAL A 120 15.29 21.28 22.40
CA VAL A 120 15.83 22.32 21.49
C VAL A 120 16.84 23.26 22.16
N GLU A 121 16.79 23.47 23.48
CA GLU A 121 17.71 24.40 24.18
C GLU A 121 19.10 23.83 24.56
N ALA A 122 19.39 22.56 24.26
CA ALA A 122 20.68 21.95 24.65
C ALA A 122 21.82 22.13 23.61
N TRP A 123 21.58 22.82 22.49
CA TRP A 123 22.53 22.90 21.38
C TRP A 123 23.04 24.32 21.05
N GLU A 124 22.67 25.35 21.80
CA GLU A 124 23.15 26.75 21.57
C GLU A 124 24.13 27.30 22.62
N GLU A 125 24.51 26.53 23.65
CA GLU A 125 25.53 26.96 24.61
C GLU A 125 26.58 25.86 24.88
N GLN A 126 27.52 25.71 23.94
CA GLN A 126 28.89 25.29 24.28
C GLN A 126 29.87 26.29 23.68
N PRO A 127 30.84 26.81 24.47
CA PRO A 127 31.79 27.84 24.04
C PRO A 127 32.83 27.36 23.03
#